data_AF-A0A0H3CDM0-F1
#
_entry.id   AF-A0A0H3CDM0-F1
#
_cell.length_a   1.000
_cell.length_b   1.000
_cell.length_c   1.000
_cell.angle_alpha   90.00
_cell.angle_beta   90.00
_cell.angle_gamma   90.00
#
_symmetry.space_group_name_H-M   'P 1'
#
loop_
_entity.id
_entity.type
_entity.pdbx_description
1 polymer ?
#
loop_
_entity_poly.entity_id
_entity_poly.type
_entity_poly.pdbx_seq_one_letter_code
_entity_poly.pdbx_strand_id
1 'polypeptide(L)'
;MAALDFGARRRQTSAAALVFSSIAVIGALGAVVVTGFDVARFERDNATLPPPSPEQAARYAPLARTNWRIAHANLEARLKQASPLELGAVWSTRTGRICGLVNGRGSFGGLTAMARFYTVDQQPVFHRDIDHLSFQHAWFQCRRDPYVMLNQGTMEPGFCGTELGRRRCYAVKNGVRVEP
;
A
#
# COMPACT_ATOMS: atom_id res chain seq x y z
N MET A 1 -56.73 -39.23 -44.40
CA MET A 1 -55.40 -38.58 -44.27
C MET A 1 -55.52 -37.56 -43.15
N ALA A 2 -54.79 -37.77 -42.05
CA ALA A 2 -54.84 -36.92 -40.87
C ALA A 2 -53.97 -35.67 -41.09
N ALA A 3 -54.55 -34.49 -40.95
CA ALA A 3 -53.79 -33.25 -40.79
C ALA A 3 -53.18 -33.25 -39.37
N LEU A 4 -51.85 -33.31 -39.28
CA LEU A 4 -51.12 -33.08 -38.04
C LEU A 4 -51.17 -31.59 -37.73
N ASP A 5 -52.12 -31.22 -36.88
CA ASP A 5 -52.21 -29.89 -36.30
C ASP A 5 -51.08 -29.75 -35.26
N PHE A 6 -49.99 -29.10 -35.64
CA PHE A 6 -48.93 -28.73 -34.70
C PHE A 6 -49.49 -27.62 -33.80
N GLY A 7 -50.14 -28.05 -32.71
CA GLY A 7 -50.58 -27.17 -31.65
C GLY A 7 -49.42 -26.31 -31.16
N ALA A 8 -49.44 -25.04 -31.55
CA ALA A 8 -48.61 -24.02 -30.96
C ALA A 8 -49.00 -23.91 -29.48
N ARG A 9 -48.30 -24.64 -28.61
CA ARG A 9 -48.39 -24.43 -27.15
C ARG A 9 -47.91 -23.02 -26.87
N ARG A 10 -48.85 -22.09 -26.82
CA ARG A 10 -48.63 -20.75 -26.27
C ARG A 10 -48.30 -20.98 -24.80
N ARG A 11 -46.99 -21.02 -24.47
CA ARG A 11 -46.52 -20.92 -23.09
C ARG A 11 -47.07 -19.59 -22.57
N GLN A 12 -48.18 -19.63 -21.83
CA GLN A 12 -48.59 -18.52 -20.98
C GLN A 12 -47.50 -18.37 -19.91
N THR A 13 -46.45 -17.64 -20.24
CA THR A 13 -45.56 -17.08 -19.22
C THR A 13 -46.45 -16.19 -18.36
N SER A 14 -46.69 -16.60 -17.11
CA SER A 14 -47.49 -15.81 -16.19
C SER A 14 -46.84 -14.43 -16.06
N ALA A 15 -47.63 -13.37 -16.16
CA ALA A 15 -47.12 -12.00 -16.03
C ALA A 15 -46.33 -11.82 -14.72
N ALA A 16 -46.71 -12.56 -13.67
CA ALA A 16 -45.98 -12.66 -12.41
C ALA A 16 -44.53 -13.15 -12.60
N ALA A 17 -44.31 -14.23 -13.35
CA ALA A 17 -42.95 -14.76 -13.60
C ALA A 17 -42.07 -13.75 -14.37
N LEU A 18 -42.65 -13.01 -15.31
CA LEU A 18 -41.95 -11.93 -16.01
C LEU A 18 -41.58 -10.78 -15.06
N VAL A 19 -42.51 -10.32 -14.23
CA VAL A 19 -42.27 -9.25 -13.24
C VAL A 19 -41.20 -9.64 -12.23
N PHE A 20 -41.26 -10.84 -11.66
CA PHE A 20 -40.24 -11.32 -10.72
C PHE A 20 -38.86 -11.46 -11.37
N SER A 21 -38.81 -11.92 -12.62
CA SER A 21 -37.56 -12.02 -13.38
C SER A 21 -36.97 -10.63 -13.67
N SER A 22 -37.81 -9.66 -14.04
CA SER A 22 -37.38 -8.27 -14.24
C SER A 22 -36.86 -7.63 -12.96
N ILE A 23 -37.52 -7.84 -11.81
CA ILE A 23 -37.04 -7.34 -10.51
C ILE A 23 -35.69 -7.96 -10.14
N ALA A 24 -35.52 -9.26 -10.35
CA ALA A 24 -34.26 -9.95 -10.07
C ALA A 24 -33.11 -9.40 -10.94
N VAL A 25 -33.35 -9.20 -12.24
CA VAL A 25 -32.34 -8.65 -13.16
C VAL A 25 -32.00 -7.20 -12.81
N ILE A 26 -33.00 -6.35 -12.53
CA ILE A 26 -32.77 -4.96 -12.12
C ILE A 26 -32.02 -4.90 -10.79
N GLY A 27 -32.39 -5.76 -9.82
CA GLY A 27 -31.69 -5.87 -8.55
C GLY A 27 -30.23 -6.31 -8.72
N ALA A 28 -29.97 -7.30 -9.57
CA ALA A 28 -28.61 -7.76 -9.87
C ALA A 28 -27.78 -6.66 -10.57
N LEU A 29 -28.36 -5.98 -11.57
CA LEU A 29 -27.69 -4.85 -12.25
C LEU A 29 -27.42 -3.69 -11.28
N GLY A 30 -28.38 -3.36 -10.43
CA GLY A 30 -28.22 -2.35 -9.38
C GLY A 30 -27.10 -2.70 -8.42
N ALA A 31 -27.03 -3.94 -7.95
CA ALA A 31 -25.96 -4.43 -7.09
C ALA A 31 -24.58 -4.32 -7.77
N VAL A 32 -24.47 -4.67 -9.05
CA VAL A 32 -23.22 -4.54 -9.83
C VAL A 32 -22.80 -3.08 -9.95
N VAL A 33 -23.72 -2.15 -10.23
CA VAL A 33 -23.42 -0.71 -10.33
C VAL A 33 -22.94 -0.15 -9.00
N VAL A 34 -23.64 -0.45 -7.90
CA VAL A 34 -23.25 -0.02 -6.55
C VAL A 34 -21.87 -0.58 -6.19
N THR A 35 -21.65 -1.87 -6.42
CA THR A 35 -20.35 -2.51 -6.16
C THR A 35 -19.24 -1.87 -6.99
N GLY A 36 -19.48 -1.58 -8.27
CA GLY A 36 -18.51 -0.90 -9.13
C GLY A 36 -18.19 0.51 -8.66
N PHE A 37 -19.20 1.27 -8.19
CA PHE A 37 -19.00 2.60 -7.62
C PHE A 37 -18.19 2.54 -6.33
N ASP A 38 -18.49 1.60 -5.44
CA ASP A 38 -17.76 1.40 -4.18
C ASP A 38 -16.31 0.99 -4.44
N VAL A 39 -16.06 0.11 -5.41
CA VAL A 39 -14.70 -0.25 -5.84
C VAL A 39 -13.96 0.97 -6.38
N ALA A 40 -14.58 1.73 -7.28
CA ALA A 40 -13.93 2.92 -7.86
C ALA A 40 -13.65 4.01 -6.81
N ARG A 41 -14.55 4.16 -5.82
CA ARG A 41 -14.34 5.04 -4.69
C ARG A 41 -13.20 4.52 -3.81
N PHE A 42 -13.21 3.24 -3.46
CA PHE A 42 -12.17 2.61 -2.68
C PHE A 42 -10.81 2.76 -3.37
N GLU A 43 -10.70 2.49 -4.67
CA GLU A 43 -9.47 2.67 -5.42
C GLU A 43 -8.98 4.12 -5.37
N ARG A 44 -9.85 5.10 -5.59
CA ARG A 44 -9.48 6.53 -5.47
C ARG A 44 -9.04 6.89 -4.05
N ASP A 45 -9.80 6.45 -3.06
CA ASP A 45 -9.54 6.72 -1.65
C ASP A 45 -8.30 5.98 -1.14
N ASN A 46 -7.77 5.00 -1.89
CA ASN A 46 -6.58 4.18 -1.57
C ASN A 46 -5.41 4.34 -2.56
N ALA A 47 -5.58 5.12 -3.63
CA ALA A 47 -4.55 5.38 -4.63
C ALA A 47 -3.38 6.18 -4.03
N THR A 48 -2.20 5.99 -4.60
CA THR A 48 -1.07 6.90 -4.37
C THR A 48 -1.50 8.32 -4.70
N LEU A 49 -1.23 9.24 -3.79
CA LEU A 49 -1.60 10.63 -3.98
C LEU A 49 -0.70 11.25 -5.05
N PRO A 50 -1.18 12.29 -5.76
CA PRO A 50 -0.39 12.91 -6.82
C PRO A 50 0.93 13.46 -6.25
N PRO A 51 2.04 13.32 -7.00
CA PRO A 51 3.32 13.89 -6.60
C PRO A 51 3.23 15.42 -6.54
N PRO A 52 4.09 16.10 -5.76
CA PRO A 52 4.14 17.56 -5.77
C PRO A 52 4.52 18.10 -7.15
N SER A 53 4.08 19.31 -7.46
CA SER A 53 4.71 20.08 -8.53
C SER A 53 6.18 20.38 -8.20
N PRO A 54 7.05 20.66 -9.19
CA PRO A 54 8.44 21.03 -8.92
C PRO A 54 8.59 22.20 -7.95
N GLU A 55 7.71 23.21 -8.06
CA GLU A 55 7.68 24.37 -7.16
C GLU A 55 7.30 23.99 -5.72
N GLN A 56 6.31 23.11 -5.56
CA GLN A 56 5.94 22.57 -4.25
C GLN A 56 7.08 21.76 -3.64
N ALA A 57 7.69 20.87 -4.42
CA ALA A 57 8.83 20.08 -3.98
C ALA A 57 9.98 20.98 -3.51
N ALA A 58 10.31 22.01 -4.29
CA ALA A 58 11.35 22.99 -3.92
C ALA A 58 10.99 23.76 -2.64
N ARG A 59 9.73 24.16 -2.48
CA ARG A 59 9.24 24.88 -1.28
C ARG A 59 9.34 24.03 -0.01
N TYR A 60 8.95 22.76 -0.06
CA TYR A 60 8.87 21.91 1.12
C TYR A 60 10.17 21.14 1.43
N ALA A 61 11.10 21.04 0.47
CA ALA A 61 12.36 20.31 0.66
C ALA A 61 13.21 20.78 1.84
N PRO A 62 13.40 22.09 2.12
CA PRO A 62 14.19 22.54 3.28
C PRO A 62 13.61 22.10 4.63
N LEU A 63 12.27 22.19 4.77
CA LEU A 63 11.58 21.76 5.99
C LEU A 63 11.68 20.24 6.16
N ALA A 64 11.41 19.48 5.09
CA ALA A 64 11.52 18.03 5.09
C ALA A 64 12.93 17.57 5.47
N ARG A 65 13.99 18.22 4.94
CA ARG A 65 15.39 17.94 5.30
C ARG A 65 15.69 18.24 6.77
N THR A 66 15.09 19.29 7.33
CA THR A 66 15.28 19.61 8.76
C THR A 66 14.60 18.59 9.66
N ASN A 67 13.34 18.24 9.37
CA ASN A 67 12.62 17.19 10.08
C ASN A 67 13.35 15.86 9.97
N TRP A 68 13.94 15.57 8.80
CA TRP A 68 14.72 14.38 8.58
C TRP A 68 15.97 14.33 9.46
N ARG A 69 16.76 15.41 9.55
CA ARG A 69 17.94 15.44 10.42
C ARG A 69 17.60 15.09 11.87
N ILE A 70 16.48 15.62 12.37
CA ILE A 70 16.03 15.33 13.75
C ILE A 70 15.56 13.87 13.87
N ALA A 71 14.73 13.41 12.93
CA ALA A 71 14.24 12.03 12.93
C ALA A 71 15.39 11.01 12.80
N HIS A 72 16.41 11.31 11.99
CA HIS A 72 17.60 10.48 11.83
C HIS A 72 18.39 10.37 13.14
N ALA A 73 18.64 11.49 13.82
CA ALA A 73 19.30 11.48 15.13
C ALA A 73 18.49 10.68 16.17
N ASN A 74 17.15 10.81 16.16
CA ASN A 74 16.28 10.03 17.05
C ASN A 74 16.30 8.52 16.71
N LEU A 75 16.39 8.16 15.42
CA LEU A 75 16.57 6.78 14.98
C LEU A 75 17.90 6.21 15.49
N GLU A 76 19.00 6.94 15.33
CA GLU A 76 20.32 6.53 15.82
C GLU A 76 20.29 6.33 17.34
N ALA A 77 19.72 7.28 18.07
CA ALA A 77 19.60 7.22 19.52
C ALA A 77 18.70 6.07 20.01
N ARG A 78 17.65 5.71 19.26
CA ARG A 78 16.74 4.61 19.61
C ARG A 78 17.30 3.24 19.24
N LEU A 79 17.91 3.11 18.07
CA LEU A 79 18.42 1.83 17.57
C LEU A 79 19.75 1.44 18.21
N LYS A 80 20.59 2.42 18.59
CA LYS A 80 21.87 2.25 19.31
C LYS A 80 22.79 1.19 18.68
N GLN A 81 22.88 1.19 17.36
CA GLN A 81 23.67 0.22 16.62
C GLN A 81 25.14 0.62 16.58
N ALA A 82 26.04 -0.35 16.57
CA ALA A 82 27.49 -0.11 16.46
C ALA A 82 27.94 0.34 15.05
N SER A 83 27.13 0.06 14.03
CA SER A 83 27.36 0.48 12.64
C SER A 83 26.39 1.58 12.24
N PRO A 84 26.72 2.41 11.23
CA PRO A 84 25.79 3.40 10.69
C PRO A 84 24.46 2.78 10.28
N LEU A 85 23.39 3.57 10.40
CA LEU A 85 22.07 3.17 9.93
C LEU A 85 22.10 2.95 8.43
N GLU A 86 21.62 1.80 8.00
CA GLU A 86 21.35 1.56 6.60
C GLU A 86 19.91 1.95 6.30
N LEU A 87 19.71 2.75 5.27
CA LEU A 87 18.41 3.30 4.91
C LEU A 87 17.91 2.67 3.61
N GLY A 88 16.63 2.30 3.60
CA GLY A 88 15.89 2.13 2.36
C GLY A 88 15.40 3.50 1.87
N ALA A 89 14.26 3.53 1.18
CA ALA A 89 13.62 4.78 0.85
C ALA A 89 13.14 5.50 2.11
N VAL A 90 13.37 6.81 2.15
CA VAL A 90 12.89 7.71 3.23
C VAL A 90 12.29 8.94 2.57
N TRP A 91 11.10 9.34 3.01
CA TRP A 91 10.38 10.48 2.46
C TRP A 91 9.62 11.24 3.55
N SER A 92 9.34 12.51 3.26
CA SER A 92 8.35 13.29 3.98
C SER A 92 7.02 13.22 3.24
N THR A 93 5.95 13.05 3.99
CA THR A 93 4.57 13.26 3.53
C THR A 93 4.25 14.76 3.41
N ARG A 94 3.11 15.09 2.81
CA ARG A 94 2.61 16.47 2.70
C ARG A 94 2.32 17.12 4.05
N THR A 95 2.07 16.31 5.08
CA THR A 95 1.83 16.78 6.46
C THR A 95 3.14 16.93 7.25
N GLY A 96 4.29 16.66 6.64
CA GLY A 96 5.60 16.80 7.28
C GLY A 96 6.04 15.59 8.11
N ARG A 97 5.22 14.53 8.18
CA ARG A 97 5.62 13.24 8.78
C ARG A 97 6.69 12.58 7.91
N ILE A 98 7.79 12.18 8.53
CA ILE A 98 8.82 11.34 7.92
C ILE A 98 8.42 9.88 8.02
N CYS A 99 8.55 9.15 6.91
CA CYS A 99 8.32 7.73 6.79
C CYS A 99 9.48 7.08 6.03
N GLY A 100 9.75 5.82 6.31
CA GLY A 100 10.78 5.12 5.56
C GLY A 100 11.11 3.73 6.06
N LEU A 101 12.22 3.23 5.51
CA LEU A 101 12.83 1.97 5.91
C LEU A 101 14.22 2.22 6.48
N VAL A 102 14.50 1.53 7.59
CA VAL A 102 15.80 1.55 8.26
C VAL A 102 16.18 0.13 8.67
N ASN A 103 17.45 -0.23 8.59
CA ASN A 103 17.89 -1.52 9.09
C ASN A 103 17.90 -1.51 10.63
N GLY A 104 17.23 -2.49 11.24
CA GLY A 104 17.23 -2.65 12.69
C GLY A 104 18.09 -3.81 13.16
N ARG A 105 19.27 -3.98 12.54
CA ARG A 105 20.30 -4.94 12.97
C ARG A 105 20.40 -4.97 14.49
N GLY A 106 20.03 -6.10 15.10
CA GLY A 106 20.03 -6.30 16.55
C GLY A 106 18.87 -5.64 17.31
N SER A 107 18.44 -4.44 16.91
CA SER A 107 17.43 -3.65 17.63
C SER A 107 16.02 -4.26 17.62
N PHE A 108 15.70 -5.13 16.65
CA PHE A 108 14.40 -5.81 16.58
C PHE A 108 14.42 -7.31 16.94
N GLY A 109 15.50 -7.82 17.54
CA GLY A 109 15.55 -9.20 18.04
C GLY A 109 15.55 -10.29 16.96
N GLY A 110 16.01 -9.98 15.75
CA GLY A 110 16.09 -10.91 14.61
C GLY A 110 17.12 -10.50 13.56
N LEU A 111 17.14 -11.19 12.41
CA LEU A 111 18.04 -10.90 11.28
C LEU A 111 17.91 -9.44 10.82
N THR A 112 18.98 -8.93 10.20
CA THR A 112 19.29 -7.53 9.90
C THR A 112 18.37 -6.83 8.88
N ALA A 113 17.06 -7.03 8.97
CA ALA A 113 16.07 -6.62 7.99
C ALA A 113 15.80 -5.10 7.97
N MET A 114 15.35 -4.62 6.81
CA MET A 114 14.72 -3.31 6.66
C MET A 114 13.38 -3.29 7.40
N ALA A 115 13.29 -2.43 8.40
CA ALA A 115 12.11 -2.20 9.22
C ALA A 115 11.43 -0.90 8.83
N ARG A 116 10.10 -0.95 8.82
CA ARG A 116 9.23 0.20 8.55
C ARG A 116 9.19 1.10 9.77
N PHE A 117 9.29 2.41 9.54
CA PHE A 117 9.08 3.41 10.56
C PHE A 117 8.33 4.61 10.01
N TYR A 118 7.65 5.32 10.90
CA TYR A 118 7.18 6.67 10.64
C TYR A 118 7.36 7.52 11.89
N THR A 119 7.20 8.84 11.75
CA THR A 119 7.38 9.76 12.87
C THR A 119 6.05 10.26 13.46
N VAL A 120 6.01 10.36 14.77
CA VAL A 120 5.00 11.11 15.54
C VAL A 120 5.78 12.06 16.42
N ASP A 121 5.52 13.37 16.30
CA ASP A 121 6.27 14.40 17.03
C ASP A 121 7.79 14.23 16.92
N GLN A 122 8.26 13.94 15.70
CA GLN A 122 9.66 13.70 15.34
C GLN A 122 10.29 12.42 15.96
N GLN A 123 9.53 11.64 16.73
CA GLN A 123 9.98 10.37 17.29
C GLN A 123 9.66 9.21 16.34
N PRO A 124 10.60 8.31 16.06
CA PRO A 124 10.36 7.14 15.21
C PRO A 124 9.49 6.11 15.95
N VAL A 125 8.39 5.72 15.30
CA VAL A 125 7.48 4.67 15.71
C VAL A 125 7.68 3.46 14.81
N PHE A 126 7.89 2.31 15.43
CA PHE A 126 8.01 1.02 14.77
C PHE A 126 6.79 0.14 15.02
N HIS A 127 6.67 -0.92 14.23
CA HIS A 127 5.57 -1.88 14.36
C HIS A 127 5.46 -2.49 15.77
N ARG A 128 6.56 -2.60 16.52
CA ARG A 128 6.57 -3.16 17.88
C ARG A 128 6.10 -2.17 18.95
N ASP A 129 6.00 -0.88 18.62
CA ASP A 129 5.72 0.18 19.60
C ASP A 129 4.21 0.40 19.81
N ILE A 130 3.38 -0.06 18.87
CA ILE A 130 1.93 0.17 18.84
C ILE A 130 1.19 -1.06 18.30
N ASP A 131 -0.14 -1.05 18.40
CA ASP A 131 -1.01 -2.06 17.81
C ASP A 131 -0.76 -2.27 16.30
N HIS A 132 -0.88 -3.52 15.84
CA HIS A 132 -0.60 -3.92 14.47
C HIS A 132 -1.48 -3.18 13.46
N LEU A 133 -2.79 -3.13 13.68
CA LEU A 133 -3.72 -2.52 12.73
C LEU A 133 -3.47 -1.01 12.62
N SER A 134 -3.23 -0.37 13.76
CA SER A 134 -2.88 1.05 13.84
C SER A 134 -1.59 1.36 13.07
N PHE A 135 -0.55 0.53 13.24
CA PHE A 135 0.69 0.69 12.50
C PHE A 135 0.51 0.49 11.00
N GLN A 136 -0.21 -0.56 10.59
CA GLN A 136 -0.44 -0.85 9.18
C GLN A 136 -1.23 0.26 8.50
N HIS A 137 -2.25 0.81 9.16
CA HIS A 137 -3.01 1.94 8.66
C HIS A 137 -2.12 3.18 8.50
N ALA A 138 -1.35 3.54 9.52
CA ALA A 138 -0.43 4.69 9.45
C ALA A 138 0.66 4.50 8.38
N TRP A 139 1.22 3.30 8.27
CA TRP A 139 2.19 2.96 7.25
C TRP A 139 1.60 3.01 5.84
N PHE A 140 0.37 2.56 5.67
CA PHE A 140 -0.34 2.66 4.40
C PHE A 140 -0.52 4.12 3.97
N GLN A 141 -0.90 5.01 4.89
CA GLN A 141 -0.96 6.44 4.64
C GLN A 141 0.40 7.02 4.25
N CYS A 142 1.47 6.63 4.95
CA CYS A 142 2.84 6.99 4.58
C CYS A 142 3.20 6.59 3.14
N ARG A 143 2.97 5.33 2.78
CA ARG A 143 3.37 4.77 1.47
C ARG A 143 2.65 5.45 0.30
N ARG A 144 1.44 5.95 0.53
CA ARG A 144 0.63 6.63 -0.48
C ARG A 144 1.02 8.08 -0.71
N ASP A 145 1.82 8.68 0.17
CA ASP A 145 2.18 10.09 0.10
C ASP A 145 3.69 10.34 0.14
N PRO A 146 4.46 9.85 -0.85
CA PRO A 146 5.87 10.18 -1.00
C PRO A 146 6.04 11.61 -1.54
N TYR A 147 5.77 12.60 -0.69
CA TYR A 147 5.73 14.00 -1.11
C TYR A 147 7.13 14.58 -1.37
N VAL A 148 8.07 14.44 -0.42
CA VAL A 148 9.48 14.83 -0.63
C VAL A 148 10.38 13.64 -0.35
N MET A 149 11.09 13.16 -1.35
CA MET A 149 12.06 12.09 -1.17
C MET A 149 13.33 12.61 -0.48
N LEU A 150 13.74 11.97 0.60
CA LEU A 150 14.87 12.35 1.46
C LEU A 150 16.05 11.40 1.32
N ASN A 151 15.77 10.11 1.13
CA ASN A 151 16.74 9.10 0.76
C ASN A 151 16.17 8.21 -0.34
N GLN A 152 16.92 8.06 -1.44
CA GLN A 152 16.57 7.10 -2.50
C GLN A 152 16.97 5.70 -2.04
N GLY A 153 16.07 4.72 -2.21
CA GLY A 153 16.33 3.36 -1.80
C GLY A 153 15.16 2.44 -2.09
N THR A 154 15.27 1.20 -1.61
CA THR A 154 14.17 0.24 -1.73
C THR A 154 13.00 0.62 -0.84
N MET A 155 11.78 0.37 -1.31
CA MET A 155 10.55 0.42 -0.50
C MET A 155 10.20 -0.97 0.06
N GLU A 156 11.04 -1.98 -0.19
CA GLU A 156 10.84 -3.35 0.25
C GLU A 156 11.36 -3.56 1.67
N PRO A 157 10.49 -3.86 2.65
CA PRO A 157 10.93 -4.25 3.98
C PRO A 157 11.55 -5.66 3.95
N GLY A 158 12.18 -6.07 5.05
CA GLY A 158 12.75 -7.40 5.17
C GLY A 158 14.24 -7.47 4.81
N PHE A 159 14.78 -8.69 4.75
CA PHE A 159 16.21 -8.89 4.54
C PHE A 159 16.68 -8.46 3.15
N CYS A 160 15.92 -8.78 2.10
CA CYS A 160 16.32 -8.51 0.72
C CYS A 160 16.42 -7.02 0.38
N GLY A 161 15.70 -6.17 1.12
CA GLY A 161 15.84 -4.71 1.00
C GLY A 161 17.15 -4.14 1.52
N THR A 162 17.92 -4.93 2.29
CA THR A 162 19.21 -4.49 2.84
C THR A 162 20.31 -4.58 1.77
N GLU A 163 21.45 -3.94 1.99
CA GLU A 163 22.60 -3.97 1.12
C GLU A 163 23.18 -5.39 1.02
N LEU A 164 23.23 -6.10 2.15
CA LEU A 164 23.62 -7.50 2.17
C LEU A 164 22.58 -8.37 1.44
N GLY A 165 21.30 -8.10 1.68
CA GLY A 165 20.18 -8.77 1.03
C GLY A 165 20.20 -8.63 -0.49
N ARG A 166 20.45 -7.42 -1.01
CA ARG A 166 20.59 -7.16 -2.45
C ARG A 166 21.67 -8.00 -3.13
N ARG A 167 22.71 -8.41 -2.39
CA ARG A 167 23.79 -9.27 -2.90
C ARG A 167 23.50 -10.77 -2.75
N ARG A 168 22.55 -11.16 -1.90
CA ARG A 168 22.29 -12.56 -1.51
C ARG A 168 20.92 -13.08 -1.93
N CYS A 169 19.94 -12.21 -2.04
CA CYS A 169 18.61 -12.53 -2.52
C CYS A 169 18.60 -12.60 -4.04
N TYR A 170 17.72 -13.43 -4.57
CA TYR A 170 17.50 -13.62 -5.98
C TYR A 170 16.01 -13.82 -6.23
N ALA A 171 15.53 -13.39 -7.39
CA ALA A 171 14.16 -13.64 -7.79
C ALA A 171 14.00 -15.12 -8.14
N VAL A 172 12.83 -15.68 -7.82
CA VAL A 172 12.47 -17.06 -8.16
C VAL A 172 11.13 -17.02 -8.89
N LYS A 173 11.06 -17.67 -10.06
CA LYS A 173 9.83 -17.86 -10.82
C LYS A 173 9.62 -19.35 -11.04
N ASN A 174 8.47 -19.86 -10.60
CA ASN A 174 8.14 -21.30 -10.64
C ASN A 174 9.23 -22.20 -10.04
N GLY A 175 9.84 -21.77 -8.92
CA GLY A 175 10.91 -22.53 -8.26
C GLY A 175 12.30 -22.41 -8.88
N VAL A 176 12.44 -21.72 -10.03
CA VAL A 176 13.73 -21.52 -10.70
C VAL A 176 14.23 -20.09 -10.46
N ARG A 177 15.52 -19.96 -10.14
CA ARG A 177 16.18 -18.66 -10.03
C ARG A 177 16.10 -17.92 -11.36
N VAL A 178 15.66 -16.68 -11.31
CA VAL A 178 15.67 -15.75 -12.45
C VAL A 178 16.91 -14.88 -12.32
N GLU A 179 17.76 -14.87 -13.36
CA GLU A 179 18.84 -13.89 -13.44
C GLU A 179 18.25 -12.51 -13.76
N PRO A 180 18.76 -11.44 -13.12
CA PRO A 180 18.23 -10.08 -13.26
C PRO A 180 18.37 -9.52 -14.68
#